data_AF-A0A1X7VDP3-F1
#
_entry.id   AF-A0A1X7VDP3-F1
#
_cell.length_a   1.000
_cell.length_b   1.000
_cell.length_c   1.000
_cell.angle_alpha   90.00
_cell.angle_beta   90.00
_cell.angle_gamma   90.00
#
_symmetry.space_group_name_H-M   'P 1'
#
loop_
_entity.id
_entity.type
_entity.pdbx_description
1 polymer ?
#
loop_
_entity_poly.entity_id
_entity_poly.type
_entity_poly.pdbx_seq_one_letter_code
_entity_poly.pdbx_strand_id
1 'polypeptide(L)'
;MGVLLVVLLIALNLTVSVGTLNGLLLYANIVKLYEPVFSRKGALPVLSQVISWINLDFGFEICLYNSIDSYAKQWLQFAFPLYLWIIIIIIIQLCRRYGKISRLMGSHAVPVLSTLFLLSYTKLVRTIVIVLHKREVTVQCTNESVRSVSLWYEDPNVEYAKGKHALLFGFTLLVSVFFVIPYTLFLLLNRFYEKYLSNFKIFRKFWSHFKPIIDAYSGPMKDEYRFWPGLLLAARIPVLLSVTLVDSFIQSQHFLLSMLLVVLAIVLSLGYCFGGVYIKRMNNIIEVWFLLNLCIMASLSLAFTNESKLSHMKCYDALIKKLFKKQDEDDDPLLDVTESHLTVDQQRRAMVPSSTDYVRQESVVDLF
;
A
#
# COMPACT_ATOMS: atom_id res chain seq x y z
N MET A 1 -1.57 21.64 -9.89
CA MET A 1 -1.11 20.82 -8.75
C MET A 1 0.41 20.75 -8.62
N GLY A 2 1.17 20.27 -9.61
CA GLY A 2 2.64 20.11 -9.47
C GLY A 2 3.39 21.40 -9.06
N VAL A 3 3.11 22.54 -9.70
CA VAL A 3 3.73 23.83 -9.33
C VAL A 3 3.35 24.27 -7.91
N LEU A 4 2.09 24.06 -7.51
CA LEU A 4 1.62 24.36 -6.15
C LEU A 4 2.35 23.51 -5.09
N LEU A 5 2.57 22.22 -5.37
CA LEU A 5 3.36 21.33 -4.51
C LEU A 5 4.79 21.86 -4.33
N VAL A 6 5.44 22.28 -5.42
CA VAL A 6 6.80 22.86 -5.37
C VAL A 6 6.82 24.13 -4.51
N VAL A 7 5.85 25.03 -4.70
CA VAL A 7 5.72 26.25 -3.90
C VAL A 7 5.46 25.93 -2.42
N LEU A 8 4.61 24.94 -2.13
CA LEU A 8 4.30 24.50 -0.77
C LEU A 8 5.55 23.91 -0.07
N LEU A 9 6.34 23.08 -0.76
CA LEU A 9 7.58 22.52 -0.21
C LEU A 9 8.59 23.62 0.15
N ILE A 10 8.68 24.65 -0.68
CA ILE A 10 9.52 25.83 -0.42
C ILE A 10 8.96 26.61 0.77
N ALA A 11 7.66 26.93 0.79
CA ALA A 11 7.04 27.74 1.82
C ALA A 11 7.08 27.10 3.21
N LEU A 12 6.87 25.78 3.29
CA LEU A 12 6.87 25.03 4.55
C LEU A 12 8.26 24.54 4.97
N ASN A 13 9.31 24.78 4.17
CA ASN A 13 10.65 24.20 4.38
C ASN A 13 10.61 22.68 4.63
N LEU A 14 9.66 21.98 4.00
CA LEU A 14 9.54 20.53 4.06
C LEU A 14 10.57 19.92 3.10
N THR A 15 11.85 20.06 3.43
CA THR A 15 12.95 19.52 2.63
C THR A 15 13.64 18.39 3.36
N VAL A 16 14.18 17.43 2.61
CA VAL A 16 14.94 16.31 3.18
C VAL A 16 16.10 16.79 4.06
N SER A 17 16.67 17.96 3.74
CA SER A 17 17.76 18.58 4.51
C SER A 17 17.37 18.98 5.95
N VAL A 18 16.08 19.12 6.25
CA VAL A 18 15.59 19.38 7.62
C VAL A 18 15.54 18.10 8.46
N GLY A 19 15.43 16.94 7.81
CA GLY A 19 15.51 15.61 8.45
C GLY A 19 14.18 15.02 8.94
N THR A 20 13.13 15.82 9.10
CA THR A 20 11.80 15.33 9.55
C THR A 20 11.04 14.55 8.46
N LEU A 21 11.38 14.80 7.19
CA LEU A 21 10.63 14.31 6.04
C LEU A 21 10.80 12.80 5.82
N ASN A 22 11.96 12.21 6.13
CA ASN A 22 12.19 10.77 5.92
C ASN A 22 11.27 9.90 6.80
N GLY A 23 11.20 10.22 8.10
CA GLY A 23 10.31 9.55 9.05
C GLY A 23 8.84 9.80 8.74
N LEU A 24 8.47 11.05 8.42
CA LEU A 24 7.10 11.39 8.02
C LEU A 24 6.65 10.63 6.77
N LEU A 25 7.53 10.51 5.76
CA LEU A 25 7.21 9.73 4.57
C LEU A 25 7.07 8.25 4.88
N LEU A 26 7.96 7.67 5.68
CA LEU A 26 7.82 6.26 6.07
C LEU A 26 6.46 6.03 6.75
N TYR A 27 6.08 6.92 7.66
CA TYR A 27 4.78 6.91 8.33
C TYR A 27 3.61 6.98 7.35
N ALA A 28 3.57 8.02 6.51
CA ALA A 28 2.48 8.24 5.56
C ALA A 28 2.33 7.08 4.56
N ASN A 29 3.44 6.49 4.11
CA ASN A 29 3.40 5.36 3.18
C ASN A 29 2.85 4.11 3.84
N ILE A 30 3.29 3.78 5.06
CA ILE A 30 2.80 2.60 5.79
C ILE A 30 1.31 2.76 6.09
N VAL A 31 0.88 3.93 6.59
CA VAL A 31 -0.54 4.19 6.88
C VAL A 31 -1.39 4.06 5.63
N LYS A 32 -0.94 4.59 4.48
CA LYS A 32 -1.69 4.47 3.22
C LYS A 32 -1.71 3.05 2.67
N LEU A 33 -0.62 2.31 2.83
CA LEU A 33 -0.51 0.92 2.38
C LEU A 33 -1.41 -0.02 3.21
N TYR A 34 -1.50 0.22 4.52
CA TYR A 34 -2.29 -0.57 5.46
C TYR A 34 -3.65 0.05 5.76
N GLU A 35 -4.09 1.05 5.00
CA GLU A 35 -5.41 1.69 5.11
C GLU A 35 -6.58 0.70 5.24
N PRO A 36 -6.68 -0.40 4.44
CA PRO A 36 -7.77 -1.37 4.61
C PRO A 36 -7.70 -2.16 5.92
N VAL A 37 -6.52 -2.24 6.54
CA VAL A 37 -6.33 -2.93 7.83
C VAL A 37 -6.56 -1.97 9.00
N PHE A 38 -6.12 -0.72 8.88
CA PHE A 38 -6.21 0.30 9.93
C PHE A 38 -7.58 0.99 10.00
N SER A 39 -8.26 1.20 8.87
CA SER A 39 -9.55 1.90 8.81
C SER A 39 -10.69 0.95 8.46
N ARG A 40 -11.15 0.17 9.45
CA ARG A 40 -12.31 -0.72 9.30
C ARG A 40 -13.66 0.04 9.32
N LYS A 41 -13.69 1.29 9.81
CA LYS A 41 -14.85 2.20 9.81
C LYS A 41 -14.39 3.66 9.73
N GLY A 42 -14.79 4.36 8.67
CA GLY A 42 -14.78 5.83 8.55
C GLY A 42 -13.48 6.53 8.95
N ALA A 43 -12.48 6.53 8.08
CA ALA A 43 -11.34 7.44 8.23
C ALA A 43 -11.84 8.89 8.19
N LEU A 44 -11.25 9.77 9.01
CA LEU A 44 -11.46 11.21 8.86
C LEU A 44 -10.98 11.62 7.46
N PRO A 45 -11.88 12.04 6.55
CA PRO A 45 -11.54 12.23 5.14
C PRO A 45 -10.39 13.22 4.97
N VAL A 46 -10.32 14.24 5.84
CA VAL A 46 -9.25 15.24 5.86
C VAL A 46 -7.87 14.63 6.11
N LEU A 47 -7.71 13.70 7.05
CA LEU A 47 -6.40 13.07 7.32
C LEU A 47 -5.99 12.16 6.16
N SER A 48 -6.93 11.40 5.60
CA SER A 48 -6.66 10.56 4.43
C SER A 48 -6.20 11.39 3.24
N GLN A 49 -6.79 12.58 3.04
CA GLN A 49 -6.42 13.52 1.99
C GLN A 49 -4.98 14.02 2.15
N VAL A 50 -4.63 14.45 3.37
CA VAL A 50 -3.29 14.97 3.68
C VAL A 50 -2.23 13.88 3.50
N ILE A 51 -2.49 12.66 3.96
CA ILE A 51 -1.60 11.50 3.78
C ILE A 51 -1.43 11.18 2.30
N SER A 52 -2.52 11.26 1.53
CA SER A 52 -2.50 11.06 0.08
C SER A 52 -1.64 12.11 -0.63
N TRP A 53 -1.76 13.39 -0.26
CA TRP A 53 -0.92 14.45 -0.83
C TRP A 53 0.55 14.29 -0.49
N ILE A 54 0.88 13.87 0.74
CA ILE A 54 2.25 13.58 1.16
C ILE A 54 2.85 12.42 0.35
N ASN A 55 2.04 11.40 0.01
CA ASN A 55 2.45 10.28 -0.84
C ASN A 55 2.40 10.59 -2.34
N LEU A 56 2.18 11.84 -2.71
CA LEU A 56 2.12 12.29 -4.11
C LEU A 56 0.98 11.58 -4.89
N ASP A 57 -0.03 11.09 -4.17
CA ASP A 57 -1.28 10.62 -4.75
C ASP A 57 -2.16 11.84 -5.01
N PHE A 58 -2.86 11.86 -6.14
CA PHE A 58 -3.98 12.77 -6.33
C PHE A 58 -4.99 12.40 -5.24
N GLY A 59 -5.07 13.18 -4.16
CA GLY A 59 -5.86 12.82 -2.98
C GLY A 59 -7.36 12.66 -3.24
N PHE A 60 -7.82 12.88 -4.46
CA PHE A 60 -9.19 12.63 -4.86
C PHE A 60 -9.23 11.34 -5.66
N GLU A 61 -10.25 10.51 -5.45
CA GLU A 61 -10.63 9.50 -6.44
C GLU A 61 -10.93 10.25 -7.74
N ILE A 62 -9.93 10.32 -8.61
CA ILE A 62 -10.08 10.93 -9.91
C ILE A 62 -10.88 9.94 -10.76
N CYS A 63 -12.20 9.99 -10.60
CA CYS A 63 -13.16 9.58 -11.63
C CYS A 63 -13.05 10.59 -12.78
N LEU A 64 -11.85 10.71 -13.38
CA LEU A 64 -11.59 11.61 -14.52
C LEU A 64 -12.52 11.28 -15.69
N TYR A 65 -12.98 10.03 -15.76
CA TYR A 65 -13.97 9.55 -16.71
C TYR A 65 -14.47 8.15 -16.30
N ASN A 66 -15.74 7.81 -16.53
CA ASN A 66 -16.36 6.51 -16.16
C ASN A 66 -15.81 5.28 -16.92
N SER A 67 -14.73 5.42 -17.69
CA SER A 67 -14.19 4.36 -18.56
C SER A 67 -12.66 4.30 -18.60
N ILE A 68 -11.96 4.91 -17.64
CA ILE A 68 -10.50 4.70 -17.53
C ILE A 68 -10.25 3.32 -16.93
N ASP A 69 -9.58 2.47 -17.71
CA ASP A 69 -9.18 1.13 -17.29
C ASP A 69 -8.02 1.19 -16.26
N SER A 70 -7.90 0.14 -15.45
CA SER A 70 -6.81 0.00 -14.48
C SER A 70 -5.44 0.08 -15.15
N TYR A 71 -5.33 -0.35 -16.41
CA TYR A 71 -4.14 -0.24 -17.22
C TYR A 71 -3.71 1.22 -17.47
N ALA A 72 -4.60 2.09 -17.96
CA ALA A 72 -4.28 3.51 -18.16
C ALA A 72 -3.98 4.22 -16.84
N LYS A 73 -4.63 3.82 -15.75
CA LYS A 73 -4.34 4.34 -14.40
C LYS A 73 -2.88 4.09 -14.00
N GLN A 74 -2.30 2.93 -14.30
CA GLN A 74 -0.88 2.66 -13.99
C GLN A 74 0.08 3.48 -14.84
N TRP A 75 -0.22 3.67 -16.14
CA TRP A 75 0.57 4.55 -17.00
C TRP A 75 0.56 5.99 -16.51
N LEU A 76 -0.59 6.49 -16.03
CA LEU A 76 -0.68 7.80 -15.41
C LEU A 76 0.20 7.90 -14.15
N GLN A 77 0.23 6.84 -13.33
CA GLN A 77 1.07 6.79 -12.13
C GLN A 77 2.56 6.84 -12.45
N PHE A 78 3.01 6.25 -13.57
CA PHE A 78 4.38 6.39 -14.06
C PHE A 78 4.66 7.76 -14.68
N ALA A 79 3.69 8.33 -15.40
CA ALA A 79 3.83 9.62 -16.07
C ALA A 79 3.94 10.78 -15.08
N PHE A 80 3.27 10.70 -13.94
CA PHE A 80 3.21 11.82 -12.99
C PHE A 80 4.57 12.19 -12.34
N PRO A 81 5.37 11.24 -11.81
CA PRO A 81 6.75 11.52 -11.39
C PRO A 81 7.62 12.11 -12.50
N LEU A 82 7.52 11.58 -13.73
CA LEU A 82 8.28 12.08 -14.88
C LEU A 82 7.89 13.53 -15.22
N TYR A 83 6.60 13.85 -15.18
CA TYR A 83 6.08 15.20 -15.36
C TYR A 83 6.64 16.17 -14.32
N LEU A 84 6.71 15.77 -13.04
CA LEU A 84 7.31 16.60 -11.99
C LEU A 84 8.80 16.83 -12.25
N TRP A 85 9.55 15.81 -12.68
CA TRP A 85 10.97 15.97 -13.02
C TRP A 85 11.17 16.95 -14.17
N ILE A 86 10.34 16.88 -15.21
CA ILE A 86 10.36 17.82 -16.34
C ILE A 86 10.11 19.25 -15.86
N ILE A 87 9.09 19.49 -15.01
CA ILE A 87 8.83 20.81 -14.43
C ILE A 87 10.08 21.33 -13.71
N ILE A 88 10.72 20.52 -12.89
CA ILE A 88 11.87 20.99 -12.10
C ILE A 88 13.07 21.28 -13.01
N ILE A 89 13.32 20.45 -14.03
CA ILE A 89 14.37 20.71 -15.02
C ILE A 89 14.12 22.06 -15.71
N ILE A 90 12.86 22.34 -16.07
CA ILE A 90 12.45 23.63 -16.64
C ILE A 90 12.70 24.78 -15.64
N ILE A 91 12.28 24.62 -14.38
CA ILE A 91 12.50 25.63 -13.32
C ILE A 91 14.01 25.89 -13.16
N ILE A 92 14.85 24.87 -13.10
CA ILE A 92 16.32 25.02 -12.99
C ILE A 92 16.90 25.74 -14.21
N GLN A 93 16.44 25.42 -15.42
CA GLN A 93 16.85 26.13 -16.63
C GLN A 93 16.42 27.60 -16.60
N LEU A 94 15.19 27.89 -16.14
CA LEU A 94 14.68 29.24 -15.98
C LEU A 94 15.44 30.03 -14.92
N CYS A 95 15.79 29.44 -13.77
CA CYS A 95 16.62 30.06 -12.75
C CYS A 95 18.01 30.42 -13.28
N ARG A 96 18.62 29.54 -14.09
CA ARG A 96 19.91 29.82 -14.74
C ARG A 96 19.83 30.97 -15.75
N ARG A 97 18.71 31.08 -16.49
CA ARG A 97 18.50 32.13 -17.48
C ARG A 97 18.12 33.47 -16.84
N TYR A 98 17.36 33.45 -15.75
CA TYR A 98 16.85 34.64 -15.08
C TYR A 98 17.42 34.76 -13.66
N GLY A 99 18.51 35.53 -13.51
CA GLY A 99 19.19 35.72 -12.22
C GLY A 99 18.30 36.27 -11.09
N LYS A 100 17.19 36.96 -11.40
CA LYS A 100 16.19 37.40 -10.41
C LYS A 100 15.46 36.22 -9.76
N ILE A 101 15.08 35.21 -10.53
CA ILE A 101 14.42 33.99 -10.04
C ILE A 101 15.43 33.13 -9.26
N SER A 102 16.69 33.10 -9.71
CA SER A 102 17.76 32.44 -8.94
C SER A 102 17.95 33.02 -7.55
N ARG A 103 17.80 34.34 -7.37
CA ARG A 103 17.85 34.96 -6.03
C ARG A 103 16.65 34.59 -5.16
N LEU A 104 15.47 34.42 -5.76
CA LEU A 104 14.26 34.00 -5.06
C LEU A 104 14.33 32.53 -4.61
N MET A 105 14.85 31.64 -5.47
CA MET A 105 14.98 30.21 -5.17
C MET A 105 16.21 29.85 -4.30
N GLY A 106 17.22 30.73 -4.29
CA GLY A 106 18.33 30.72 -3.33
C GLY A 106 18.97 29.34 -3.09
N SER A 107 19.29 29.05 -1.82
CA SER A 107 19.88 27.80 -1.33
C SER A 107 18.89 26.63 -1.24
N HIS A 108 17.59 26.87 -1.44
CA HIS A 108 16.54 25.85 -1.25
C HIS A 108 16.28 25.00 -2.50
N ALA A 109 16.82 25.39 -3.66
CA ALA A 109 16.61 24.67 -4.91
C ALA A 109 17.08 23.21 -4.86
N VAL A 110 18.29 22.95 -4.34
CA VAL A 110 18.84 21.59 -4.27
C VAL A 110 18.09 20.72 -3.26
N PRO A 111 17.81 21.17 -2.01
CA PRO A 111 16.98 20.41 -1.08
C PRO A 111 15.57 20.11 -1.60
N VAL A 112 14.92 21.04 -2.30
CA VAL A 112 13.58 20.82 -2.88
C VAL A 112 13.64 19.80 -4.01
N LEU A 113 14.65 19.89 -4.89
CA LEU A 113 14.89 18.89 -5.94
C LEU A 113 15.09 17.49 -5.33
N SER A 114 15.95 17.36 -4.32
CA SER A 114 16.17 16.09 -3.61
C SER A 114 14.86 15.58 -3.01
N THR A 115 14.07 16.44 -2.39
CA THR A 115 12.77 16.05 -1.81
C THR A 115 11.81 15.51 -2.86
N LEU A 116 11.70 16.20 -4.01
CA LEU A 116 10.82 15.75 -5.09
C LEU A 116 11.28 14.43 -5.71
N PHE A 117 12.60 14.20 -5.82
CA PHE A 117 13.13 12.90 -6.23
C PHE A 117 12.76 11.80 -5.23
N LEU A 118 12.87 12.06 -3.93
CA LEU A 118 12.50 11.10 -2.89
C LEU A 118 11.00 10.73 -2.92
N LEU A 119 10.13 11.74 -3.07
CA LEU A 119 8.69 11.54 -3.20
C LEU A 119 8.34 10.76 -4.46
N SER A 120 8.95 11.13 -5.59
CA SER A 120 8.80 10.45 -6.88
C SER A 120 9.24 8.99 -6.81
N TYR A 121 10.40 8.74 -6.21
CA TYR A 121 10.93 7.40 -5.98
C TYR A 121 9.93 6.55 -5.20
N THR A 122 9.41 7.09 -4.10
CA THR A 122 8.47 6.38 -3.23
C THR A 122 7.20 5.98 -4.00
N LYS A 123 6.67 6.90 -4.82
CA LYS A 123 5.51 6.64 -5.67
C LYS A 123 5.81 5.57 -6.72
N LEU A 124 6.96 5.63 -7.39
CA LEU A 124 7.39 4.64 -8.38
C LEU A 124 7.52 3.25 -7.79
N VAL A 125 8.15 3.11 -6.62
CA VAL A 125 8.28 1.80 -5.94
C VAL A 125 6.90 1.20 -5.67
N ARG A 126 5.96 1.99 -5.16
CA ARG A 126 4.59 1.51 -4.91
C ARG A 126 3.91 1.06 -6.20
N THR A 127 4.00 1.83 -7.28
CA THR A 127 3.43 1.48 -8.59
C THR A 127 4.06 0.21 -9.15
N ILE A 128 5.39 0.05 -9.07
CA ILE A 128 6.10 -1.16 -9.49
C ILE A 128 5.56 -2.38 -8.75
N VAL A 129 5.43 -2.28 -7.42
CA VAL A 129 4.92 -3.37 -6.58
C VAL A 129 3.49 -3.75 -6.97
N ILE A 130 2.61 -2.78 -7.24
CA ILE A 130 1.22 -3.05 -7.68
C ILE A 130 1.17 -3.73 -9.06
N VAL A 131 2.02 -3.31 -10.00
CA VAL A 131 2.08 -3.93 -11.33
C VAL A 131 2.63 -5.35 -11.28
N LEU A 132 3.66 -5.59 -10.46
CA LEU A 132 4.27 -6.92 -10.30
C LEU A 132 3.41 -7.87 -9.46
N HIS A 133 2.32 -7.38 -8.86
CA HIS A 133 1.46 -8.21 -8.03
C HIS A 133 0.63 -9.17 -8.89
N LYS A 134 0.99 -10.45 -8.80
CA LYS A 134 0.28 -11.57 -9.41
C LYS A 134 -0.81 -12.07 -8.45
N ARG A 135 -1.95 -12.45 -9.01
CA ARG A 135 -2.99 -13.23 -8.31
C ARG A 135 -3.17 -14.56 -9.03
N GLU A 136 -3.14 -15.66 -8.30
CA GLU A 136 -3.49 -16.98 -8.84
C GLU A 136 -4.94 -17.33 -8.51
N VAL A 137 -5.74 -17.64 -9.52
CA VAL A 137 -7.12 -18.10 -9.34
C VAL A 137 -7.24 -19.50 -9.91
N THR A 138 -7.69 -20.44 -9.09
CA THR A 138 -8.02 -21.80 -9.53
C THR A 138 -9.45 -21.79 -10.06
N VAL A 139 -9.62 -21.91 -11.37
CA VAL A 139 -10.93 -22.08 -11.99
C VAL A 139 -11.21 -23.58 -12.09
N GLN A 140 -12.27 -24.03 -11.43
CA GLN A 140 -12.74 -25.40 -11.54
C GLN A 140 -13.67 -25.48 -12.76
N CYS A 141 -13.18 -26.06 -13.85
CA CYS A 141 -14.01 -26.32 -15.01
C CYS A 141 -14.86 -27.57 -14.78
N THR A 142 -16.10 -27.57 -15.27
CA THR A 142 -16.98 -28.74 -15.26
C THR A 142 -16.29 -29.89 -16.00
N ASN A 143 -16.02 -30.98 -15.28
CA ASN A 143 -15.20 -32.16 -15.61
C ASN A 143 -13.68 -32.00 -15.29
N GLU A 144 -13.35 -32.34 -14.04
CA GLU A 144 -12.06 -32.81 -13.47
C GLU A 144 -10.76 -32.01 -13.71
N SER A 145 -10.73 -30.98 -14.55
CA SER A 145 -9.54 -30.17 -14.77
C SER A 145 -9.57 -28.88 -13.94
N VAL A 146 -8.73 -28.83 -12.91
CA VAL A 146 -8.41 -27.60 -12.19
C VAL A 146 -7.39 -26.82 -13.04
N ARG A 147 -7.81 -25.69 -13.62
CA ARG A 147 -6.90 -24.79 -14.35
C ARG A 147 -6.56 -23.61 -13.47
N SER A 148 -5.30 -23.47 -13.06
CA SER A 148 -4.82 -22.24 -12.44
C SER A 148 -4.57 -21.19 -13.52
N VAL A 149 -5.23 -20.04 -13.40
CA VAL A 149 -5.01 -18.88 -14.28
C VAL A 149 -4.32 -17.80 -13.46
N SER A 150 -3.16 -17.35 -13.94
CA SER A 150 -2.46 -16.21 -13.37
C SER A 150 -3.03 -14.91 -13.93
N LEU A 151 -3.67 -14.13 -13.06
CA LEU A 151 -4.31 -12.87 -13.39
C LEU A 151 -3.55 -11.72 -12.74
N TRP A 152 -3.68 -10.52 -13.31
CA TRP A 152 -3.16 -9.32 -12.68
C TRP A 152 -4.03 -8.94 -11.47
N TYR A 153 -3.42 -8.60 -10.33
CA TYR A 153 -4.17 -8.36 -9.09
C TYR A 153 -5.17 -7.20 -9.19
N GLU A 154 -4.79 -6.11 -9.88
CA GLU A 154 -5.63 -4.91 -10.00
C GLU A 154 -6.79 -5.11 -10.98
N ASP A 155 -6.62 -5.94 -12.01
CA ASP A 155 -7.66 -6.24 -12.99
C ASP A 155 -7.69 -7.75 -13.30
N PRO A 156 -8.67 -8.49 -12.74
CA PRO A 156 -8.82 -9.92 -12.95
C PRO A 156 -9.15 -10.31 -14.40
N ASN A 157 -9.49 -9.35 -15.28
CA ASN A 157 -9.80 -9.64 -16.68
C ASN A 157 -8.55 -9.73 -17.56
N VAL A 158 -7.37 -9.36 -17.02
CA VAL A 158 -6.12 -9.32 -17.76
C VAL A 158 -5.18 -10.42 -17.28
N GLU A 159 -4.75 -11.29 -18.19
CA GLU A 159 -3.76 -12.31 -17.90
C GLU A 159 -2.41 -11.70 -17.52
N TYR A 160 -1.81 -12.24 -16.45
CA TYR A 160 -0.52 -11.77 -15.95
C TYR A 160 0.59 -11.96 -16.98
N ALA A 161 1.40 -10.92 -17.16
CA ALA A 161 2.54 -10.87 -18.09
C ALA A 161 2.21 -11.23 -19.56
N LYS A 162 0.95 -11.14 -19.96
CA LYS A 162 0.51 -11.40 -21.34
C LYS A 162 -0.29 -10.23 -21.91
N GLY A 163 -0.45 -10.20 -23.24
CA GLY A 163 -1.21 -9.19 -23.94
C GLY A 163 -0.79 -7.76 -23.58
N LYS A 164 -1.76 -6.94 -23.16
CA LYS A 164 -1.52 -5.54 -22.74
C LYS A 164 -0.63 -5.44 -21.49
N HIS A 165 -0.74 -6.39 -20.55
CA HIS A 165 0.07 -6.37 -19.33
C HIS A 165 1.55 -6.64 -19.59
N ALA A 166 1.90 -7.39 -20.65
CA ALA A 166 3.30 -7.67 -20.98
C ALA A 166 4.12 -6.39 -21.23
N LEU A 167 3.54 -5.39 -21.90
CA LEU A 167 4.17 -4.09 -22.13
C LEU A 167 4.40 -3.34 -20.80
N LEU A 168 3.37 -3.28 -19.96
CA LEU A 168 3.44 -2.62 -18.65
C LEU A 168 4.46 -3.30 -17.74
N PHE A 169 4.49 -4.63 -17.74
CA PHE A 169 5.44 -5.45 -17.00
C PHE A 169 6.88 -5.19 -17.47
N GLY A 170 7.15 -5.22 -18.78
CA GLY A 170 8.47 -4.93 -19.34
C GLY A 170 8.95 -3.51 -19.01
N PHE A 171 8.06 -2.51 -19.14
CA PHE A 171 8.37 -1.13 -18.75
C PHE A 171 8.66 -1.01 -17.25
N THR A 172 7.89 -1.70 -16.41
CA THR A 172 8.06 -1.72 -14.96
C THR A 172 9.42 -2.32 -14.56
N LEU A 173 9.84 -3.41 -15.19
CA LEU A 173 11.16 -4.00 -14.97
C LEU A 173 12.28 -3.05 -15.40
N LEU A 174 12.13 -2.37 -16.54
CA LEU A 174 13.08 -1.37 -17.02
C LEU A 174 13.21 -0.23 -15.99
N VAL A 175 12.10 0.36 -15.54
CA VAL A 175 12.14 1.44 -14.54
C VAL A 175 12.76 0.96 -13.22
N SER A 176 12.47 -0.27 -12.80
CA SER A 176 13.04 -0.85 -11.59
C SER A 176 14.57 -0.98 -11.68
N VAL A 177 15.08 -1.54 -12.77
CA VAL A 177 16.51 -1.81 -12.98
C VAL A 177 17.32 -0.53 -13.22
N PHE A 178 16.78 0.42 -13.99
CA PHE A 178 17.53 1.63 -14.38
C PHE A 178 17.36 2.81 -13.42
N PHE A 179 16.29 2.87 -12.64
CA PHE A 179 16.03 4.01 -11.75
C PHE A 179 15.93 3.62 -10.27
N VAL A 180 15.08 2.65 -9.91
CA VAL A 180 14.79 2.35 -8.50
C VAL A 180 15.96 1.68 -7.78
N ILE A 181 16.51 0.61 -8.37
CA ILE A 181 17.65 -0.11 -7.78
C ILE A 181 18.89 0.80 -7.71
N PRO A 182 19.28 1.51 -8.79
CA PRO A 182 20.43 2.40 -8.72
C PRO A 182 20.26 3.53 -7.70
N TYR A 183 19.06 4.11 -7.59
CA TYR A 183 18.79 5.18 -6.62
C TYR A 183 18.84 4.71 -5.17
N THR A 184 18.30 3.52 -4.85
CA THR A 184 18.40 2.95 -3.50
C THR A 184 19.84 2.65 -3.13
N LEU A 185 20.58 1.99 -4.03
CA LEU A 185 21.99 1.69 -3.83
C LEU A 185 22.82 2.97 -3.70
N PHE A 186 22.50 4.00 -4.47
CA PHE A 186 23.17 5.30 -4.42
C PHE A 186 23.07 5.96 -3.04
N LEU A 187 21.88 5.95 -2.41
CA LEU A 187 21.69 6.51 -1.08
C LEU A 187 22.22 5.60 0.04
N LEU A 188 22.06 4.28 -0.10
CA LEU A 188 22.49 3.31 0.90
C LEU A 188 24.04 3.22 0.97
N LEU A 189 24.69 3.17 -0.18
CA LEU A 189 26.14 3.02 -0.30
C LEU A 189 26.88 4.35 -0.43
N ASN A 190 26.23 5.46 -0.05
CA ASN A 190 26.80 6.81 -0.14
C ASN A 190 28.24 6.90 0.41
N ARG A 191 28.48 6.35 1.61
CA ARG A 191 29.81 6.35 2.24
C ARG A 191 30.88 5.61 1.42
N PHE A 192 30.49 4.51 0.76
CA PHE A 192 31.41 3.76 -0.11
C PHE A 192 31.77 4.57 -1.35
N TYR A 193 30.78 5.23 -1.96
CA TYR A 193 31.00 6.10 -3.09
C TYR A 193 31.88 7.31 -2.74
N GLU A 194 31.65 7.95 -1.59
CA GLU A 194 32.49 9.08 -1.14
C GLU A 194 33.96 8.66 -0.95
N LYS A 195 34.20 7.47 -0.40
CA LYS A 195 35.57 6.95 -0.19
C LYS A 195 36.24 6.45 -1.47
N TYR A 196 35.50 5.80 -2.38
CA TYR A 196 36.08 5.15 -3.56
C TYR A 196 36.10 6.06 -4.80
N LEU A 197 35.03 6.80 -5.07
CA LEU A 197 34.91 7.65 -6.26
C LEU A 197 35.70 8.96 -6.14
N SER A 198 36.01 9.43 -4.93
CA SER A 198 36.83 10.63 -4.71
C SER A 198 38.30 10.45 -5.13
N ASN A 199 38.77 9.20 -5.17
CA ASN A 199 40.13 8.83 -5.56
C ASN A 199 40.34 8.77 -7.08
N PHE A 200 39.29 8.52 -7.87
CA PHE A 200 39.40 8.47 -9.33
C PHE A 200 39.14 9.82 -10.00
N LYS A 201 40.07 10.31 -10.83
CA LYS A 201 39.97 11.61 -11.53
C LYS A 201 38.70 11.78 -12.37
N ILE A 202 38.30 10.76 -13.13
CA ILE A 202 37.13 10.81 -14.02
C ILE A 202 35.84 10.87 -13.19
N PHE A 203 35.73 10.00 -12.18
CA PHE A 203 34.58 9.94 -11.30
C PHE A 203 34.46 11.15 -10.37
N ARG A 204 35.55 11.84 -10.05
CA ARG A 204 35.53 13.08 -9.27
C ARG A 204 34.66 14.17 -9.91
N LYS A 205 34.72 14.33 -11.23
CA LYS A 205 33.90 15.33 -11.94
C LYS A 205 32.42 14.99 -11.86
N PHE A 206 32.06 13.72 -12.11
CA PHE A 206 30.69 13.25 -11.96
C PHE A 206 30.21 13.39 -10.52
N TRP A 207 31.01 12.92 -9.54
CA TRP A 207 30.72 13.01 -8.12
C TRP A 207 30.48 14.45 -7.65
N SER A 208 31.23 15.43 -8.17
CA SER A 208 31.03 16.85 -7.83
C SER A 208 29.63 17.37 -8.18
N HIS A 209 28.96 16.78 -9.18
CA HIS A 209 27.59 17.13 -9.55
C HIS A 209 26.54 16.51 -8.62
N PHE A 210 26.80 15.29 -8.13
CA PHE A 210 25.91 14.56 -7.24
C PHE A 210 26.08 14.92 -5.77
N LYS A 211 27.27 15.39 -5.37
CA LYS A 211 27.58 15.76 -4.00
C LYS A 211 26.55 16.71 -3.37
N PRO A 212 26.10 17.81 -4.02
CA PRO A 212 25.07 18.68 -3.45
C PRO A 212 23.74 17.97 -3.16
N ILE A 213 23.36 16.98 -3.99
CA ILE A 213 22.14 16.20 -3.81
C ILE A 213 22.30 15.30 -2.58
N ILE A 214 23.42 14.58 -2.50
CA ILE A 214 23.77 13.71 -1.38
C ILE A 214 23.83 14.50 -0.07
N ASP A 215 24.52 15.64 -0.08
CA ASP A 215 24.65 16.52 1.09
C ASP A 215 23.27 17.02 1.54
N ALA A 216 22.32 17.20 0.63
CA ALA A 216 20.94 17.52 0.99
C ALA A 216 20.18 16.34 1.67
N TYR A 217 20.51 15.08 1.35
CA TYR A 217 19.95 13.91 2.05
C TYR A 217 20.62 13.66 3.40
N SER A 218 21.95 13.78 3.45
CA SER A 218 22.77 13.46 4.61
C SER A 218 22.95 14.63 5.58
N GLY A 219 22.64 15.86 5.17
CA GLY A 219 22.81 17.08 5.96
C GLY A 219 22.26 17.07 7.40
N PRO A 220 21.09 16.50 7.69
CA PRO A 220 20.57 16.48 9.06
C PRO A 220 21.17 15.36 9.94
N MET A 221 22.03 14.50 9.38
CA MET A 221 22.55 13.30 10.03
C MET A 221 24.00 13.45 10.46
N LYS A 222 24.38 12.70 11.49
CA LYS A 222 25.79 12.59 11.87
C LYS A 222 26.59 11.93 10.74
N ASP A 223 27.85 12.30 10.59
CA ASP A 223 28.71 11.82 9.50
C ASP A 223 28.87 10.29 9.47
N GLU A 224 28.79 9.64 10.62
CA GLU A 224 28.87 8.18 10.73
C GLU A 224 27.64 7.45 10.17
N TYR A 225 26.47 8.11 10.19
CA TYR A 225 25.16 7.53 9.88
C TYR A 225 24.52 8.09 8.60
N ARG A 226 25.33 8.65 7.68
CA ARG A 226 24.86 9.21 6.40
C ARG A 226 24.09 8.22 5.51
N PHE A 227 24.20 6.92 5.77
CA PHE A 227 23.48 5.84 5.05
C PHE A 227 22.02 5.64 5.51
N TRP A 228 21.62 6.23 6.65
CA TRP A 228 20.30 6.03 7.25
C TRP A 228 19.11 6.39 6.33
N PRO A 229 19.13 7.43 5.47
CA PRO A 229 18.02 7.70 4.56
C PRO A 229 17.84 6.54 3.57
N GLY A 230 18.95 5.97 3.08
CA GLY A 230 18.95 4.78 2.24
C GLY A 230 18.41 3.56 2.97
N LEU A 231 18.75 3.39 4.25
CA LEU A 231 18.22 2.30 5.08
C LEU A 231 16.69 2.43 5.28
N LEU A 232 16.19 3.63 5.58
CA LEU A 232 14.75 3.89 5.71
C LEU A 232 13.99 3.64 4.41
N LEU A 233 14.63 3.86 3.25
CA LEU A 233 14.06 3.51 1.95
C LEU A 233 14.07 2.00 1.71
N ALA A 234 15.17 1.32 2.05
CA ALA A 234 15.29 -0.13 1.93
C ALA A 234 14.30 -0.86 2.84
N ALA A 235 14.08 -0.36 4.06
CA ALA A 235 13.11 -0.90 5.01
C ALA A 235 11.66 -0.93 4.47
N ARG A 236 11.34 -0.10 3.47
CA ARG A 236 10.02 -0.11 2.82
C ARG A 236 9.83 -1.30 1.89
N ILE A 237 10.90 -1.85 1.32
CA ILE A 237 10.82 -2.91 0.30
C ILE A 237 10.21 -4.19 0.90
N PRO A 238 10.66 -4.71 2.06
CA PRO A 238 10.03 -5.88 2.68
C PRO A 238 8.55 -5.67 3.05
N VAL A 239 8.19 -4.46 3.49
CA VAL A 239 6.81 -4.10 3.87
C VAL A 239 5.89 -4.03 2.64
N LEU A 240 6.40 -3.53 1.51
CA LEU A 240 5.66 -3.52 0.25
C LEU A 240 5.55 -4.91 -0.36
N LEU A 241 6.64 -5.69 -0.32
CA LEU A 241 6.65 -7.08 -0.80
C LEU A 241 5.72 -7.97 0.02
N SER A 242 5.65 -7.79 1.34
CA SER A 242 4.76 -8.60 2.18
C SER A 242 3.30 -8.43 1.75
N VAL A 243 2.86 -7.21 1.40
CA VAL A 243 1.51 -6.97 0.87
C VAL A 243 1.25 -7.74 -0.42
N THR A 244 2.25 -7.87 -1.29
CA THR A 244 2.10 -8.58 -2.57
C THR A 244 2.24 -10.09 -2.50
N LEU A 245 2.83 -10.64 -1.45
CA LEU A 245 3.08 -12.07 -1.36
C LEU A 245 1.92 -12.86 -0.74
N VAL A 246 0.89 -12.18 -0.21
CA VAL A 246 -0.14 -12.87 0.56
C VAL A 246 -1.49 -12.83 -0.14
N ASP A 247 -1.80 -13.92 -0.85
CA ASP A 247 -3.06 -14.12 -1.60
C ASP A 247 -4.29 -14.37 -0.70
N SER A 248 -4.13 -14.87 0.53
CA SER A 248 -5.24 -15.30 1.38
C SER A 248 -5.64 -14.29 2.46
N PHE A 249 -6.76 -13.57 2.23
CA PHE A 249 -7.27 -12.39 2.96
C PHE A 249 -7.30 -12.44 4.50
N ILE A 250 -7.50 -13.60 5.15
CA ILE A 250 -7.68 -13.69 6.62
C ILE A 250 -6.42 -14.17 7.34
N GLN A 251 -5.62 -15.04 6.72
CA GLN A 251 -4.30 -15.43 7.22
C GLN A 251 -3.25 -14.36 6.89
N SER A 252 -3.52 -13.53 5.88
CA SER A 252 -2.66 -12.42 5.48
C SER A 252 -2.60 -11.28 6.48
N GLN A 253 -3.70 -10.87 7.09
CA GLN A 253 -3.69 -9.69 7.94
C GLN A 253 -2.73 -9.82 9.14
N HIS A 254 -2.70 -10.99 9.78
CA HIS A 254 -1.76 -11.25 10.88
C HIS A 254 -0.30 -11.31 10.40
N PHE A 255 -0.05 -11.96 9.27
CA PHE A 255 1.30 -12.02 8.69
C PHE A 255 1.79 -10.63 8.28
N LEU A 256 0.93 -9.81 7.65
CA LEU A 256 1.23 -8.45 7.23
C LEU A 256 1.53 -7.53 8.41
N LEU A 257 0.71 -7.60 9.48
CA LEU A 257 0.93 -6.82 10.71
C LEU A 257 2.18 -7.29 11.46
N SER A 258 2.43 -8.61 11.50
CA SER A 258 3.63 -9.18 12.12
C SER A 258 4.90 -8.74 11.38
N MET A 259 4.94 -8.86 10.05
CA MET A 259 6.07 -8.39 9.24
C MET A 259 6.31 -6.90 9.41
N LEU A 260 5.25 -6.08 9.47
CA LEU A 260 5.35 -4.66 9.75
C LEU A 260 6.00 -4.41 11.13
N LEU A 261 5.53 -5.09 12.18
CA LEU A 261 6.08 -4.98 13.53
C LEU A 261 7.55 -5.39 13.58
N VAL A 262 7.95 -6.47 12.88
CA VAL A 262 9.34 -6.91 12.81
C VAL A 262 10.23 -5.84 12.17
N VAL A 263 9.81 -5.27 11.04
CA VAL A 263 10.58 -4.21 10.37
C VAL A 263 10.68 -2.97 11.26
N LEU A 264 9.58 -2.55 11.89
CA LEU A 264 9.59 -1.40 12.80
C LEU A 264 10.48 -1.64 14.02
N ALA A 265 10.47 -2.85 14.60
CA ALA A 265 11.34 -3.22 15.71
C ALA A 265 12.81 -3.22 15.31
N ILE A 266 13.17 -3.70 14.11
CA ILE A 266 14.53 -3.64 13.57
C ILE A 266 14.98 -2.18 13.40
N VAL A 267 14.14 -1.31 12.83
CA VAL A 267 14.51 0.10 12.64
C VAL A 267 14.65 0.83 13.99
N LEU A 268 13.74 0.59 14.94
CA LEU A 268 13.80 1.17 16.28
C LEU A 268 15.03 0.68 17.06
N SER A 269 15.32 -0.62 17.03
CA SER A 269 16.49 -1.18 17.70
C SER A 269 17.80 -0.61 17.14
N LEU A 270 17.94 -0.54 15.81
CA LEU A 270 19.09 0.11 15.18
C LEU A 270 19.21 1.59 15.59
N GLY A 271 18.10 2.33 15.59
CA GLY A 271 18.09 3.74 16.00
C GLY A 271 18.51 3.94 17.45
N TYR A 272 18.12 3.03 18.36
CA TYR A 272 18.53 3.02 19.76
C TYR A 272 20.01 2.64 19.92
N CYS A 273 20.47 1.58 19.26
CA CYS A 273 21.87 1.14 19.29
C CYS A 273 22.84 2.24 18.81
N PHE A 274 22.42 3.10 17.89
CA PHE A 274 23.23 4.20 17.37
C PHE A 274 23.19 5.48 18.24
N GLY A 275 22.48 5.49 19.37
CA GLY A 275 22.46 6.64 20.27
C GLY A 275 21.92 7.93 19.61
N GLY A 276 21.05 7.78 18.62
CA GLY A 276 20.50 8.86 17.81
C GLY A 276 21.31 9.16 16.54
N VAL A 277 20.62 9.10 15.41
CA VAL A 277 21.19 9.22 14.05
C VAL A 277 21.27 10.67 13.58
N TYR A 278 20.31 11.50 13.99
CA TYR A 278 20.27 12.91 13.62
C TYR A 278 21.16 13.77 14.52
N ILE A 279 21.69 14.85 13.94
CA ILE A 279 22.44 15.88 14.68
C ILE A 279 21.52 16.55 15.70
N LYS A 280 20.30 16.92 15.27
CA LYS A 280 19.30 17.53 16.15
C LYS A 280 18.53 16.46 16.91
N ARG A 281 18.51 16.56 18.24
CA ARG A 281 17.75 15.64 19.11
C ARG A 281 16.26 15.60 18.81
N MET A 282 15.66 16.73 18.43
CA MET A 282 14.24 16.79 18.04
C MET A 282 13.90 15.85 16.88
N ASN A 283 14.77 15.73 15.88
CA ASN A 283 14.51 14.85 14.73
C ASN A 283 14.51 13.38 15.15
N ASN A 284 15.43 12.98 16.04
CA ASN A 284 15.43 11.64 16.62
C ASN A 284 14.12 11.37 17.39
N ILE A 285 13.66 12.33 18.20
CA ILE A 285 12.40 12.20 18.97
C ILE A 285 11.19 12.07 18.03
N ILE A 286 11.10 12.91 17.00
CA ILE A 286 10.02 12.90 16.03
C ILE A 286 9.99 11.56 15.26
N GLU A 287 11.14 11.06 14.82
CA GLU A 287 11.20 9.78 14.10
C GLU A 287 10.79 8.60 15.00
N VAL A 288 11.31 8.55 16.23
CA VAL A 288 10.91 7.53 17.21
C VAL A 288 9.42 7.63 17.51
N TRP A 289 8.86 8.85 17.62
CA TRP A 289 7.43 9.06 17.83
C TRP A 289 6.59 8.51 16.67
N PHE A 290 6.97 8.78 15.42
CA PHE A 290 6.28 8.21 14.25
C PHE A 290 6.34 6.68 14.23
N LEU A 291 7.51 6.09 14.50
CA LEU A 291 7.69 4.63 14.53
C LEU A 291 6.90 3.98 15.67
N LEU A 292 6.91 4.57 16.87
CA LEU A 292 6.11 4.10 18.00
C LEU A 292 4.62 4.18 17.73
N ASN A 293 4.15 5.27 17.10
CA ASN A 293 2.76 5.41 16.72
C ASN A 293 2.32 4.29 15.75
N LEU A 294 3.15 3.94 14.76
CA LEU A 294 2.89 2.80 13.88
C LEU A 294 2.86 1.46 14.64
N CYS A 295 3.79 1.24 15.58
CA CYS A 295 3.80 0.03 16.39
C CYS A 295 2.50 -0.10 17.21
N ILE A 296 2.03 1.00 17.81
CA ILE A 296 0.77 1.03 18.57
C ILE A 296 -0.41 0.72 17.66
N MET A 297 -0.52 1.37 16.49
CA MET A 297 -1.60 1.11 15.54
C MET A 297 -1.61 -0.33 15.03
N ALA A 298 -0.43 -0.88 14.70
CA ALA A 298 -0.30 -2.27 14.26
C ALA A 298 -0.68 -3.27 15.36
N SER A 299 -0.24 -3.01 16.60
CA SER A 299 -0.51 -3.88 17.75
C SER A 299 -1.99 -3.84 18.15
N LEU A 300 -2.61 -2.65 18.15
CA LEU A 300 -4.05 -2.49 18.39
C LEU A 300 -4.86 -3.21 17.31
N SER A 301 -4.48 -3.06 16.04
CA SER A 301 -5.16 -3.75 14.92
C SER A 301 -5.07 -5.26 15.05
N LEU A 302 -3.93 -5.78 15.52
CA LEU A 302 -3.75 -7.20 15.80
C LEU A 302 -4.64 -7.68 16.95
N ALA A 303 -4.69 -6.93 18.05
CA ALA A 303 -5.51 -7.24 19.22
C ALA A 303 -7.01 -7.25 18.89
N PHE A 304 -7.51 -6.23 18.19
CA PHE A 304 -8.91 -6.17 17.76
C PHE A 304 -9.30 -7.31 16.81
N THR A 305 -8.37 -7.74 15.95
CA THR A 305 -8.61 -8.88 15.05
C THR A 305 -8.78 -10.18 15.85
N ASN A 306 -7.95 -10.40 16.87
CA ASN A 306 -8.04 -11.59 17.74
C ASN A 306 -9.34 -11.64 18.55
N GLU A 307 -9.78 -10.52 19.14
CA GLU A 307 -11.04 -10.42 19.87
C GLU A 307 -12.26 -10.71 18.98
N SER A 308 -12.24 -10.22 17.73
CA SER A 308 -13.31 -10.51 16.77
C SER A 308 -13.40 -12.00 16.42
N LYS A 309 -12.25 -12.69 16.27
CA LYS A 309 -12.23 -14.14 16.02
C LYS A 309 -12.68 -14.94 17.23
N LEU A 310 -12.24 -14.55 18.43
CA LEU A 310 -12.62 -15.24 19.67
C LEU A 310 -14.12 -15.10 19.96
N SER A 311 -14.70 -13.94 19.73
CA SER A 311 -16.14 -13.73 19.88
C SER A 311 -16.96 -14.50 18.83
N HIS A 312 -16.53 -14.53 17.57
CA HIS A 312 -17.14 -15.38 16.54
C HIS A 312 -17.05 -16.87 16.91
N MET A 313 -15.88 -17.36 17.33
CA MET A 313 -15.69 -18.77 17.69
C MET A 313 -16.53 -19.16 18.91
N LYS A 314 -16.66 -18.29 19.92
CA LYS A 314 -17.57 -18.49 21.06
C LYS A 314 -19.05 -18.47 20.65
N CYS A 315 -19.43 -17.62 19.69
CA CYS A 315 -20.79 -17.56 19.16
C CYS A 315 -21.14 -18.84 18.39
N TYR A 316 -20.22 -19.33 17.55
CA TYR A 316 -20.36 -20.60 16.84
C TYR A 316 -20.44 -21.78 17.80
N ASP A 317 -19.58 -21.86 18.82
CA ASP A 317 -19.64 -22.91 19.85
C ASP A 317 -20.97 -22.89 20.61
N ALA A 318 -21.47 -21.69 20.95
CA ALA A 318 -22.79 -21.53 21.59
C ALA A 318 -23.96 -21.92 20.66
N LEU A 319 -23.86 -21.63 19.36
CA LEU A 319 -24.84 -22.05 18.35
C LEU A 319 -24.83 -23.55 18.13
N ILE A 320 -23.64 -24.16 18.02
CA ILE A 320 -23.45 -25.60 17.87
C ILE A 320 -24.02 -26.33 19.10
N LYS A 321 -23.70 -25.88 20.31
CA LYS A 321 -24.29 -26.43 21.55
C LYS A 321 -25.81 -26.29 21.60
N LYS A 322 -26.37 -25.18 21.10
CA LYS A 322 -27.82 -25.01 21.01
C LYS A 322 -28.45 -25.94 19.97
N LEU A 323 -27.78 -26.21 18.84
CA LEU A 323 -28.25 -27.13 17.80
C LEU A 323 -28.22 -28.58 18.29
N PHE A 324 -27.12 -29.03 18.91
CA PHE A 324 -27.03 -30.38 19.47
C PHE A 324 -27.99 -30.59 20.65
N LYS A 325 -28.15 -29.60 21.54
CA LYS A 325 -29.14 -29.70 22.62
C LYS A 325 -30.57 -29.83 22.09
N LYS A 326 -30.89 -29.19 20.96
CA LYS A 326 -32.20 -29.31 20.31
C LYS A 326 -32.43 -30.70 19.71
N GLN A 327 -31.36 -31.31 19.21
CA GLN A 327 -31.41 -32.66 18.64
C GLN A 327 -31.55 -33.73 19.74
N ASP A 328 -30.88 -33.54 20.89
CA ASP A 328 -31.06 -34.41 22.06
C ASP A 328 -32.45 -34.24 22.73
N GLU A 329 -33.10 -33.08 22.61
CA GLU A 329 -34.50 -32.87 23.07
C GLU A 329 -35.54 -33.48 22.12
N ASP A 330 -35.20 -33.73 20.85
CA ASP A 330 -36.06 -34.39 19.87
C ASP A 330 -35.91 -35.94 19.85
N ASP A 331 -34.90 -36.49 20.57
CA ASP A 331 -34.52 -37.93 20.56
C ASP A 331 -34.86 -38.71 21.86
N ASP A 332 -35.75 -38.21 22.74
CA ASP A 332 -36.30 -39.00 23.88
C ASP A 332 -37.80 -39.35 23.63
N PRO A 333 -38.25 -40.56 24.03
CA PRO A 333 -39.32 -41.29 23.35
C PRO A 333 -40.70 -40.69 23.64
N LEU A 334 -41.35 -40.22 22.58
CA LEU A 334 -42.75 -39.80 22.60
C LEU A 334 -43.65 -41.03 22.76
N LEU A 335 -43.86 -41.44 24.01
CA LEU A 335 -44.89 -42.40 24.39
C LEU A 335 -46.27 -41.72 24.23
N ASP A 336 -46.99 -42.25 23.25
CA ASP A 336 -48.45 -42.31 23.13
C ASP A 336 -49.19 -41.03 22.70
N VAL A 337 -49.13 -40.74 21.39
CA VAL A 337 -50.33 -40.35 20.64
C VAL A 337 -50.37 -41.19 19.36
N THR A 338 -51.38 -42.05 19.29
CA THR A 338 -51.70 -42.88 18.14
C THR A 338 -52.05 -42.01 16.92
N GLU A 339 -51.11 -41.78 16.02
CA GLU A 339 -51.44 -41.38 14.63
C GLU A 339 -51.16 -42.55 13.70
N SER A 340 -52.26 -43.19 13.28
CA SER A 340 -52.28 -44.25 12.29
C SER A 340 -51.65 -43.78 10.98
N HIS A 341 -50.58 -44.45 10.56
CA HIS A 341 -50.05 -44.33 9.20
C HIS A 341 -51.17 -44.61 8.18
N LEU A 342 -51.54 -43.60 7.41
CA LEU A 342 -52.38 -43.78 6.22
C LEU A 342 -51.58 -44.56 5.18
N THR A 343 -52.19 -45.60 4.62
CA THR A 343 -51.57 -46.37 3.54
C THR A 343 -51.48 -45.53 2.26
N VAL A 344 -50.51 -45.84 1.39
CA VAL A 344 -50.19 -45.10 0.16
C VAL A 344 -51.42 -44.86 -0.74
N ASP A 345 -52.40 -45.76 -0.72
CA ASP A 345 -53.66 -45.63 -1.47
C ASP A 345 -54.62 -44.56 -0.90
N GLN A 346 -54.48 -44.19 0.37
CA GLN A 346 -55.26 -43.15 1.04
C GLN A 346 -54.69 -41.74 0.78
N GLN A 347 -53.36 -41.60 0.71
CA GLN A 347 -52.70 -40.35 0.29
C GLN A 347 -52.93 -40.04 -1.19
N ARG A 348 -53.04 -41.08 -2.04
CA ARG A 348 -53.28 -40.92 -3.48
C ARG A 348 -54.65 -40.30 -3.81
N ARG A 349 -55.65 -40.44 -2.92
CA ARG A 349 -56.98 -39.82 -3.08
C ARG A 349 -57.01 -38.34 -2.68
N ALA A 350 -56.01 -37.83 -1.98
CA ALA A 350 -55.96 -36.43 -1.54
C ALA A 350 -55.24 -35.49 -2.54
N MET A 351 -54.49 -36.03 -3.52
CA MET A 351 -53.58 -35.26 -4.39
C MET A 351 -53.99 -35.15 -5.87
N VAL A 352 -55.25 -35.32 -6.26
CA VAL A 352 -55.68 -35.07 -7.67
C VAL A 352 -57.00 -34.28 -7.72
N PRO A 353 -57.11 -33.22 -8.56
CA PRO A 353 -57.73 -31.95 -8.18
C PRO A 353 -59.14 -31.75 -8.76
N SER A 354 -59.94 -30.92 -8.09
CA SER A 354 -61.11 -30.26 -8.70
C SER A 354 -60.68 -28.87 -9.16
N SER A 355 -60.69 -28.64 -10.47
CA SER A 355 -60.79 -27.30 -11.10
C SER A 355 -61.87 -26.50 -10.37
N THR A 356 -61.75 -25.21 -10.08
CA THR A 356 -61.65 -24.04 -10.96
C THR A 356 -61.45 -22.89 -9.95
N ASP A 357 -60.48 -21.98 -10.09
CA ASP A 357 -60.79 -20.66 -10.64
C ASP A 357 -59.53 -19.82 -10.86
N TYR A 358 -59.52 -19.21 -12.04
CA TYR A 358 -58.71 -18.06 -12.42
C TYR A 358 -58.90 -16.89 -11.46
N VAL A 359 -57.82 -16.26 -10.98
CA VAL A 359 -57.70 -14.78 -11.01
C VAL A 359 -56.23 -14.36 -11.23
N ARG A 360 -56.11 -13.53 -12.25
CA ARG A 360 -54.99 -12.77 -12.78
C ARG A 360 -54.57 -11.63 -11.83
N GLN A 361 -53.26 -11.43 -11.61
CA GLN A 361 -52.72 -10.09 -11.38
C GLN A 361 -51.25 -9.97 -11.82
N GLU A 362 -51.01 -8.93 -12.64
CA GLU A 362 -49.78 -8.59 -13.37
C GLU A 362 -48.81 -7.72 -12.53
N SER A 363 -47.53 -7.73 -12.96
CA SER A 363 -46.49 -6.67 -12.83
C SER A 363 -45.92 -6.42 -11.42
N VAL A 364 -44.61 -6.26 -11.19
CA VAL A 364 -43.67 -5.18 -11.59
C VAL A 364 -42.26 -5.67 -11.14
N VAL A 365 -41.27 -5.98 -11.98
CA VAL A 365 -40.21 -5.13 -12.60
C VAL A 365 -39.54 -4.08 -11.67
N ASP A 366 -38.23 -4.28 -11.45
CA ASP A 366 -37.20 -3.32 -11.00
C ASP A 366 -37.12 -2.80 -9.55
N LEU A 367 -35.88 -2.88 -9.04
CA LEU A 367 -35.06 -1.91 -8.27
C LEU A 367 -34.47 -2.44 -6.94
N PHE A 368 -33.18 -2.81 -6.94
CA PHE A 368 -32.04 -1.95 -6.61
C PHE A 368 -30.70 -2.70 -6.67
#